data_AF-A0A5J4WLJ1-F1
#
_entry.id   AF-A0A5J4WLJ1-F1
#
_cell.length_a   1.000
_cell.length_b   1.000
_cell.length_c   1.000
_cell.angle_alpha   90.00
_cell.angle_beta   90.00
_cell.angle_gamma   90.00
#
_symmetry.space_group_name_H-M   'P 1'
#
loop_
_entity.id
_entity.type
_entity.pdbx_description
1 polymer ?
#
loop_
_entity_poly.entity_id
_entity_poly.type
_entity_poly.pdbx_seq_one_letter_code
_entity_poly.pdbx_strand_id
1 'polypeptide(L)'
;MILKQQSVKLTLNTYFGKPINKEDKSICNSQWISVLDPPSVASTIKLKWKEQYDGDNQYKKIATPFDFAALKTVYFDLRNGDDFITQSIEQVFEEAKQVSIDNKYGNELIPYKQNVSIIGFNSSRFDQTLFSKYLHNDKWTILSFTGSMGQGKQIVVEHKQTKQQTNFIDAMNYTQPTDLASFAKDFGNQNNQSKGLFPYEGITYDNYNQELIKSQPFPIKALDSLLRNKAMSDEDYLLYLCDAKNYATRWDYLQHYNELDSKIMIQPLDNLINWFYQYNVDILSFMSLAANANAIKYAIAYKDFDLNVNYPQYNQRFQTQGVQQSKSKPFVLSQSYWNYKVIGYNIQDKQKHRKTNNNVTINDYEYYKNLFDTSNCVIYGNKFTMDNKPTLDRIDNRLPHTKSNC
;
A
#
# COMPACT_ATOMS: atom_id res chain seq x y z
N MET A 1 -9.51 -3.27 -0.90
CA MET A 1 -10.37 -3.24 -2.10
C MET A 1 -9.51 -3.45 -3.31
N ILE A 2 -10.00 -4.09 -4.36
CA ILE A 2 -9.22 -4.37 -5.57
C ILE A 2 -9.89 -3.68 -6.76
N LEU A 3 -9.15 -2.82 -7.45
CA LEU A 3 -9.63 -2.14 -8.66
C LEU A 3 -8.99 -2.75 -9.89
N LYS A 4 -9.80 -2.89 -10.93
CA LYS A 4 -9.32 -3.08 -12.28
C LYS A 4 -10.10 -2.23 -13.26
N GLN A 5 -9.36 -1.63 -14.17
CA GLN A 5 -9.88 -0.94 -15.32
C GLN A 5 -9.35 -1.58 -16.59
N GLN A 6 -10.16 -1.53 -17.64
CA GLN A 6 -9.68 -1.74 -19.01
C GLN A 6 -9.62 -0.41 -19.70
N SER A 7 -8.72 -0.23 -20.66
CA SER A 7 -8.64 0.98 -21.46
C SER A 7 -8.55 0.63 -22.94
N VAL A 8 -9.28 1.39 -23.74
CA VAL A 8 -9.21 1.33 -25.20
C VAL A 8 -8.43 2.54 -25.69
N LYS A 9 -7.60 2.34 -26.72
CA LYS A 9 -6.76 3.40 -27.29
C LYS A 9 -7.59 4.31 -28.18
N LEU A 10 -7.82 5.55 -27.75
CA LEU A 10 -8.33 6.65 -28.57
C LEU A 10 -7.13 7.35 -29.24
N THR A 11 -7.13 7.44 -30.56
CA THR A 11 -6.10 8.20 -31.29
C THR A 11 -6.64 9.60 -31.61
N LEU A 12 -6.16 10.63 -30.91
CA LEU A 12 -6.53 12.02 -31.20
C LEU A 12 -5.53 12.62 -32.19
N ASN A 13 -6.05 13.15 -33.29
CA ASN A 13 -5.26 13.88 -34.27
C ASN A 13 -5.43 15.38 -34.01
N THR A 14 -4.53 16.01 -33.26
CA THR A 14 -4.59 17.45 -33.00
C THR A 14 -4.02 18.22 -34.19
N TYR A 15 -4.89 18.66 -35.11
CA TYR A 15 -4.57 19.69 -36.10
C TYR A 15 -5.11 21.04 -35.58
N PHE A 16 -4.27 21.81 -34.89
CA PHE A 16 -4.63 23.18 -34.50
C PHE A 16 -4.47 24.14 -35.69
N GLY A 17 -5.59 24.55 -36.29
CA GLY A 17 -5.77 25.94 -36.75
C GLY A 17 -5.21 26.42 -38.10
N LYS A 18 -5.14 25.60 -39.16
CA LYS A 18 -5.03 26.12 -40.54
C LYS A 18 -5.89 25.34 -41.56
N PRO A 19 -6.48 26.01 -42.57
CA PRO A 19 -7.19 25.32 -43.66
C PRO A 19 -6.21 24.48 -44.49
N ILE A 20 -6.66 23.31 -44.93
CA ILE A 20 -5.86 22.36 -45.72
C ILE A 20 -5.62 22.95 -47.11
N ASN A 21 -4.36 23.29 -47.43
CA ASN A 21 -3.92 23.58 -48.79
C ASN A 21 -3.28 22.32 -49.38
N LYS A 22 -3.78 21.81 -50.51
CA LYS A 22 -3.37 20.52 -51.11
C LYS A 22 -1.93 20.52 -51.66
N GLU A 23 -1.24 21.66 -51.67
CA GLU A 23 0.11 21.82 -52.24
C GLU A 23 1.24 21.91 -51.21
N ASP A 24 0.92 21.93 -49.90
CA ASP A 24 1.94 22.08 -48.87
C ASP A 24 2.55 20.71 -48.49
N LYS A 25 3.77 20.44 -48.97
CA LYS A 25 4.54 19.22 -48.65
C LYS A 25 5.19 19.25 -47.26
N SER A 26 4.97 20.30 -46.47
CA SER A 26 5.49 20.43 -45.11
C SER A 26 4.48 20.02 -44.04
N ILE A 27 3.95 18.79 -44.11
CA ILE A 27 3.19 18.22 -42.97
C ILE A 27 4.20 17.82 -41.89
N CYS A 28 4.55 18.78 -41.04
CA CYS A 28 5.30 18.53 -39.81
C CYS A 28 4.46 17.67 -38.87
N ASN A 29 4.95 16.45 -38.61
CA ASN A 29 4.65 15.55 -37.49
C ASN A 29 3.49 15.98 -36.57
N SER A 30 2.26 15.55 -36.92
CA SER A 30 1.18 15.45 -35.93
C SER A 30 1.64 14.52 -34.81
N GLN A 31 1.85 15.03 -33.60
CA GLN A 31 2.06 14.18 -32.43
C GLN A 31 0.73 13.48 -32.13
N TRP A 32 0.72 12.16 -32.34
CA TRP A 32 -0.42 11.30 -32.01
C TRP A 32 -0.51 11.17 -30.49
N ILE A 33 -1.46 11.86 -29.85
CA ILE A 33 -1.77 11.61 -28.44
C ILE A 33 -2.75 10.45 -28.42
N SER A 34 -2.30 9.32 -27.85
CA SER A 34 -3.19 8.21 -27.54
C SER A 34 -3.78 8.43 -26.16
N VAL A 35 -5.09 8.70 -26.08
CA VAL A 35 -5.83 8.78 -24.82
C VAL A 35 -6.38 7.39 -24.51
N LEU A 36 -6.21 6.94 -23.28
CA LEU A 36 -6.76 5.66 -22.82
C LEU A 36 -8.12 5.94 -22.20
N ASP A 37 -9.19 5.57 -22.90
CA ASP A 37 -10.55 5.68 -22.37
C ASP A 37 -11.09 4.29 -22.02
N PRO A 38 -11.52 4.09 -20.77
CA PRO A 38 -11.96 2.79 -20.31
C PRO A 38 -13.36 2.45 -20.83
N PRO A 39 -13.59 1.23 -21.36
CA PRO A 39 -14.95 0.80 -21.68
C PRO A 39 -15.69 0.31 -20.42
N SER A 40 -14.95 -0.06 -19.37
CA SER A 40 -15.49 -0.60 -18.12
C SER A 40 -14.47 -0.63 -16.98
N VAL A 41 -14.99 -0.72 -15.75
CA VAL A 41 -14.25 -0.82 -14.49
C VAL A 41 -14.94 -1.86 -13.61
N ALA A 42 -14.15 -2.76 -13.01
CA ALA A 42 -14.61 -3.69 -11.99
C ALA A 42 -13.84 -3.48 -10.69
N SER A 43 -14.56 -3.56 -9.58
CA SER A 43 -13.98 -3.46 -8.26
C SER A 43 -14.48 -4.60 -7.38
N THR A 44 -13.58 -5.32 -6.72
CA THR A 44 -13.94 -6.31 -5.70
C THR A 44 -13.58 -5.81 -4.31
N ILE A 45 -14.58 -5.71 -3.45
CA ILE A 45 -14.50 -5.25 -2.08
C ILE A 45 -14.49 -6.47 -1.17
N LYS A 46 -13.50 -6.52 -0.27
CA LYS A 46 -13.43 -7.51 0.80
C LYS A 46 -13.86 -6.85 2.10
N LEU A 47 -14.96 -7.34 2.67
CA LEU A 47 -15.62 -6.85 3.87
C LEU A 47 -15.55 -7.91 4.97
N LYS A 48 -15.71 -7.52 6.23
CA LYS A 48 -15.90 -8.47 7.32
C LYS A 48 -17.26 -9.17 7.13
N TRP A 49 -17.33 -10.48 7.30
CA TRP A 49 -18.61 -11.18 7.20
C TRP A 49 -19.58 -10.71 8.30
N LYS A 50 -20.85 -10.52 7.92
CA LYS A 50 -21.97 -10.21 8.83
C LYS A 50 -23.15 -11.08 8.44
N GLU A 51 -23.92 -11.55 9.42
CA GLU A 51 -25.08 -12.42 9.17
C GLU A 51 -26.13 -11.77 8.26
N GLN A 52 -26.25 -10.44 8.28
CA GLN A 52 -27.13 -9.69 7.39
C GLN A 52 -26.81 -9.85 5.88
N TYR A 53 -25.62 -10.35 5.53
CA TYR A 53 -25.26 -10.63 4.13
C TYR A 53 -25.70 -12.02 3.69
N ASP A 54 -26.17 -12.86 4.60
CA ASP A 54 -26.62 -14.20 4.27
C ASP A 54 -27.88 -14.16 3.41
N GLY A 55 -27.87 -14.89 2.29
CA GLY A 55 -28.93 -14.86 1.29
C GLY A 55 -28.96 -13.65 0.35
N ASP A 56 -28.07 -12.66 0.50
CA ASP A 56 -27.92 -11.58 -0.49
C ASP A 56 -26.89 -11.97 -1.56
N ASN A 57 -27.37 -12.12 -2.80
CA ASN A 57 -26.58 -12.55 -3.96
C ASN A 57 -25.43 -11.59 -4.32
N GLN A 58 -25.41 -10.36 -3.79
CA GLN A 58 -24.31 -9.42 -3.98
C GLN A 58 -23.06 -9.80 -3.19
N TYR A 59 -23.21 -10.60 -2.13
CA TYR A 59 -22.12 -10.96 -1.23
C TYR A 59 -21.78 -12.44 -1.36
N LYS A 60 -20.51 -12.72 -1.67
CA LYS A 60 -19.96 -14.06 -1.65
C LYS A 60 -19.18 -14.28 -0.36
N LYS A 61 -19.64 -15.20 0.49
CA LYS A 61 -18.89 -15.64 1.67
C LYS A 61 -17.62 -16.37 1.25
N ILE A 62 -16.50 -16.01 1.84
CA ILE A 62 -15.20 -16.70 1.67
C ILE A 62 -14.56 -16.96 3.02
N ALA A 63 -13.80 -18.06 3.11
CA ALA A 63 -12.92 -18.30 4.24
C ALA A 63 -11.58 -17.57 4.01
N THR A 64 -11.06 -16.94 5.06
CA THR A 64 -9.75 -16.30 5.06
C THR A 64 -8.90 -16.88 6.21
N PRO A 65 -7.58 -16.62 6.24
CA PRO A 65 -6.73 -17.08 7.34
C PRO A 65 -7.15 -16.58 8.74
N PHE A 66 -7.94 -15.50 8.81
CA PHE A 66 -8.27 -14.83 10.08
C PHE A 66 -9.75 -15.02 10.50
N ASP A 67 -10.68 -15.07 9.55
CA ASP A 67 -12.13 -15.30 9.75
C ASP A 67 -12.84 -15.46 8.39
N PHE A 68 -14.17 -15.51 8.38
CA PHE A 68 -14.97 -15.31 7.18
C PHE A 68 -15.00 -13.86 6.72
N ALA A 69 -14.93 -13.66 5.41
CA ALA A 69 -15.12 -12.37 4.76
C ALA A 69 -16.25 -12.44 3.74
N ALA A 70 -16.80 -11.29 3.39
CA ALA A 70 -17.73 -11.13 2.28
C ALA A 70 -17.00 -10.46 1.11
N LEU A 71 -17.15 -11.02 -0.09
CA LEU A 71 -16.73 -10.37 -1.33
C LEU A 71 -17.96 -9.76 -2.00
N LYS A 72 -17.90 -8.45 -2.25
CA LYS A 72 -18.86 -7.74 -3.09
C LYS A 72 -18.13 -7.25 -4.33
N THR A 73 -18.66 -7.52 -5.51
CA THR A 73 -18.10 -7.02 -6.76
C THR A 73 -19.05 -6.01 -7.37
N VAL A 74 -18.51 -4.85 -7.75
CA VAL A 74 -19.23 -3.80 -8.46
C VAL A 74 -18.60 -3.62 -9.83
N TYR A 75 -19.44 -3.41 -10.83
CA TYR A 75 -19.04 -3.28 -12.22
C TYR A 75 -19.78 -2.10 -12.84
N PHE A 76 -19.05 -1.27 -13.58
CA PHE A 76 -19.57 -0.14 -14.33
C PHE A 76 -18.97 -0.15 -15.73
N ASP A 77 -19.77 0.21 -16.73
CA ASP A 77 -19.33 0.37 -18.11
C ASP A 77 -20.00 1.56 -18.79
N LEU A 78 -19.63 1.79 -20.05
CA LEU A 78 -20.15 2.88 -20.86
C LEU A 78 -21.68 2.88 -21.01
N ARG A 79 -22.35 1.74 -20.83
CA ARG A 79 -23.83 1.66 -20.87
C ARG A 79 -24.46 2.31 -19.64
N ASN A 80 -23.69 2.57 -18.59
CA ASN A 80 -24.12 3.33 -17.41
C ASN A 80 -24.06 4.87 -17.60
N GLY A 81 -23.59 5.35 -18.76
CA GLY A 81 -23.46 6.78 -19.08
C GLY A 81 -22.01 7.28 -19.05
N ASP A 82 -21.80 8.50 -19.55
CA ASP A 82 -20.45 9.07 -19.75
C ASP A 82 -19.67 9.32 -18.44
N ASP A 83 -20.37 9.38 -17.30
CA ASP A 83 -19.80 9.62 -15.97
C ASP A 83 -19.60 8.32 -15.16
N PHE A 84 -19.71 7.15 -15.76
CA PHE A 84 -19.63 5.86 -15.07
C PHE A 84 -18.34 5.68 -14.24
N ILE A 85 -17.22 6.30 -14.64
CA ILE A 85 -15.98 6.28 -13.87
C ILE A 85 -16.15 7.04 -12.54
N THR A 86 -16.79 8.21 -12.59
CA THR A 86 -17.11 8.99 -11.40
C THR A 86 -18.03 8.20 -10.49
N GLN A 87 -19.08 7.59 -11.04
CA GLN A 87 -20.00 6.72 -10.29
C GLN A 87 -19.25 5.54 -9.63
N SER A 88 -18.36 4.88 -10.37
CA SER A 88 -17.53 3.79 -9.85
C SER A 88 -16.62 4.23 -8.72
N ILE A 89 -15.99 5.41 -8.83
CA ILE A 89 -15.13 5.97 -7.79
C ILE A 89 -15.95 6.28 -6.54
N GLU A 90 -17.12 6.91 -6.70
CA GLU A 90 -18.02 7.21 -5.58
C GLU A 90 -18.47 5.95 -4.85
N GLN A 91 -18.88 4.92 -5.59
CA GLN A 91 -19.23 3.62 -5.01
C GLN A 91 -18.05 3.03 -4.23
N VAL A 92 -16.84 3.06 -4.79
CA VAL A 92 -15.64 2.53 -4.14
C VAL A 92 -15.33 3.28 -2.84
N PHE A 93 -15.46 4.60 -2.82
CA PHE A 93 -15.25 5.36 -1.59
C PHE A 93 -16.34 5.12 -0.54
N GLU A 94 -17.59 4.87 -0.95
CA GLU A 94 -18.66 4.50 -0.02
C GLU A 94 -18.38 3.14 0.64
N GLU A 95 -17.99 2.14 -0.15
CA GLU A 95 -17.59 0.84 0.37
C GLU A 95 -16.33 0.95 1.28
N ALA A 96 -15.41 1.86 0.97
CA ALA A 96 -14.24 2.12 1.81
C ALA A 96 -14.63 2.68 3.20
N LYS A 97 -15.72 3.44 3.32
CA LYS A 97 -16.25 3.84 4.65
C LYS A 97 -16.65 2.62 5.45
N GLN A 98 -17.38 1.68 4.83
CA GLN A 98 -17.82 0.47 5.51
C GLN A 98 -16.63 -0.40 5.94
N VAL A 99 -15.63 -0.57 5.07
CA VAL A 99 -14.37 -1.28 5.42
C VAL A 99 -13.65 -0.60 6.59
N SER A 100 -13.60 0.73 6.61
CA SER A 100 -12.98 1.47 7.70
C SER A 100 -13.69 1.24 9.03
N ILE A 101 -15.03 1.19 9.02
CA ILE A 101 -15.85 0.88 10.21
C ILE A 101 -15.59 -0.56 10.66
N ASP A 102 -15.59 -1.52 9.73
CA ASP A 102 -15.42 -2.95 10.03
C ASP A 102 -14.03 -3.26 10.63
N ASN A 103 -13.03 -2.45 10.32
CA ASN A 103 -11.66 -2.62 10.80
C ASN A 103 -11.36 -1.92 12.14
N LYS A 104 -12.30 -1.15 12.71
CA LYS A 104 -12.08 -0.52 14.02
C LYS A 104 -11.89 -1.59 15.10
N TYR A 105 -11.01 -1.30 16.05
CA TYR A 105 -10.89 -2.11 17.26
C TYR A 105 -12.19 -2.03 18.06
N GLY A 106 -12.55 -3.12 18.76
CA GLY A 106 -13.71 -3.12 19.66
C GLY A 106 -13.56 -2.17 20.86
N ASN A 107 -12.33 -1.80 21.20
CA ASN A 107 -12.06 -0.80 22.23
C ASN A 107 -11.92 0.59 21.60
N GLU A 108 -12.91 1.45 21.83
CA GLU A 108 -12.97 2.82 21.30
C GLU A 108 -11.85 3.74 21.80
N LEU A 109 -11.19 3.38 22.92
CA LEU A 109 -10.04 4.12 23.45
C LEU A 109 -8.76 3.90 22.62
N ILE A 110 -8.72 2.86 21.79
CA ILE A 110 -7.57 2.56 20.92
C ILE A 110 -7.82 3.26 19.58
N PRO A 111 -7.07 4.33 19.24
CA PRO A 111 -7.26 5.03 17.98
C PRO A 111 -6.87 4.11 16.82
N TYR A 112 -7.83 3.83 15.93
CA TYR A 112 -7.58 3.18 14.66
C TYR A 112 -7.34 4.24 13.58
N LYS A 113 -6.11 4.34 13.07
CA LYS A 113 -5.70 5.36 12.09
C LYS A 113 -5.22 4.79 10.76
N GLN A 114 -5.59 3.54 10.46
CA GLN A 114 -5.21 2.93 9.18
C GLN A 114 -6.16 3.43 8.09
N ASN A 115 -5.59 3.95 7.01
CA ASN A 115 -6.35 4.25 5.80
C ASN A 115 -6.77 2.95 5.11
N VAL A 116 -7.94 2.95 4.49
CA VAL A 116 -8.36 1.80 3.67
C VAL A 116 -7.50 1.75 2.41
N SER A 117 -7.04 0.55 2.05
CA SER A 117 -6.23 0.33 0.86
C SER A 117 -7.08 -0.10 -0.33
N ILE A 118 -6.97 0.64 -1.41
CA ILE A 118 -7.43 0.34 -2.75
C ILE A 118 -6.23 -0.15 -3.56
N ILE A 119 -6.29 -1.38 -4.04
CA ILE A 119 -5.17 -2.11 -4.60
C ILE A 119 -5.46 -2.40 -6.07
N GLY A 120 -4.58 -1.99 -6.98
CA GLY A 120 -4.61 -2.46 -8.36
C GLY A 120 -3.40 -3.34 -8.66
N PHE A 121 -3.30 -3.87 -9.88
CA PHE A 121 -2.16 -4.68 -10.31
C PHE A 121 -1.48 -4.04 -11.51
N ASN A 122 -0.21 -3.65 -11.35
CA ASN A 122 0.49 -2.76 -12.30
C ASN A 122 -0.24 -1.41 -12.47
N SER A 123 -1.03 -1.03 -11.47
CA SER A 123 -1.91 0.13 -11.50
C SER A 123 -1.17 1.45 -11.43
N SER A 124 0.04 1.45 -10.88
CA SER A 124 0.87 2.66 -10.77
C SER A 124 1.18 3.31 -12.11
N ARG A 125 1.22 2.51 -13.19
CA ARG A 125 1.47 2.98 -14.55
C ARG A 125 0.21 3.33 -15.32
N PHE A 126 -0.86 2.56 -15.09
CA PHE A 126 -2.09 2.64 -15.88
C PHE A 126 -3.23 3.26 -15.09
N ASP A 127 -3.82 2.50 -14.15
CA ASP A 127 -5.06 2.88 -13.46
C ASP A 127 -4.91 4.17 -12.65
N GLN A 128 -3.80 4.34 -11.91
CA GLN A 128 -3.57 5.51 -11.05
C GLN A 128 -3.43 6.80 -11.88
N THR A 129 -2.78 6.72 -13.04
CA THR A 129 -2.67 7.85 -13.98
C THR A 129 -4.06 8.24 -14.49
N LEU A 130 -4.86 7.25 -14.90
CA LEU A 130 -6.21 7.47 -15.43
C LEU A 130 -7.18 7.99 -14.37
N PHE A 131 -7.13 7.47 -13.14
CA PHE A 131 -7.99 7.92 -12.05
C PHE A 131 -7.56 9.25 -11.44
N SER A 132 -6.29 9.65 -11.56
CA SER A 132 -5.79 10.89 -10.95
C SER A 132 -6.62 12.14 -11.31
N LYS A 133 -7.12 12.23 -12.54
CA LYS A 133 -7.99 13.32 -13.01
C LYS A 133 -9.34 13.38 -12.31
N TYR A 134 -9.84 12.26 -11.79
CA TYR A 134 -11.10 12.16 -11.05
C TYR A 134 -10.90 12.29 -9.53
N LEU A 135 -9.67 12.16 -9.03
CA LEU A 135 -9.34 12.19 -7.59
C LEU A 135 -9.00 13.59 -7.07
N HIS A 136 -9.12 14.62 -7.91
CA HIS A 136 -8.95 16.02 -7.55
C HIS A 136 -10.16 16.84 -8.02
N ASN A 137 -11.21 16.89 -7.20
CA ASN A 137 -12.48 17.55 -7.52
C ASN A 137 -13.11 18.17 -6.25
N ASP A 138 -14.38 18.60 -6.29
CA ASP A 138 -15.04 19.24 -5.15
C ASP A 138 -15.21 18.34 -3.91
N LYS A 139 -15.19 17.01 -4.08
CA LYS A 139 -15.30 16.02 -3.01
C LYS A 139 -13.94 15.52 -2.54
N TRP A 140 -12.98 15.33 -3.45
CA TRP A 140 -11.72 14.63 -3.20
C TRP A 140 -10.50 15.52 -3.44
N THR A 141 -9.45 15.30 -2.64
CA THR A 141 -8.14 15.90 -2.88
C THR A 141 -7.03 14.87 -2.73
N ILE A 142 -6.09 14.86 -3.66
CA ILE A 142 -4.84 14.13 -3.51
C ILE A 142 -3.99 14.87 -2.46
N LEU A 143 -3.67 14.20 -1.35
CA LEU A 143 -2.83 14.76 -0.29
C LEU A 143 -1.34 14.54 -0.56
N SER A 144 -1.01 13.35 -1.07
CA SER A 144 0.38 12.98 -1.34
C SER A 144 0.47 11.92 -2.41
N PHE A 145 1.54 12.01 -3.20
CA PHE A 145 1.98 10.99 -4.12
C PHE A 145 3.38 10.54 -3.70
N THR A 146 3.60 9.23 -3.58
CA THR A 146 4.92 8.67 -3.28
C THR A 146 5.39 7.77 -4.42
N GLY A 147 6.60 8.01 -4.90
CA GLY A 147 7.21 7.29 -6.01
C GLY A 147 7.59 8.22 -7.15
N SER A 148 7.77 7.66 -8.34
CA SER A 148 8.01 8.43 -9.58
C SER A 148 6.91 8.15 -10.61
N MET A 149 6.83 8.98 -11.65
CA MET A 149 5.83 8.87 -12.73
C MET A 149 5.82 7.52 -13.48
N GLY A 150 6.84 6.66 -13.31
CA GLY A 150 6.89 5.30 -13.89
C GLY A 150 6.91 4.15 -12.87
N GLN A 151 7.00 4.49 -11.58
CA GLN A 151 7.06 3.57 -10.43
C GLN A 151 6.37 4.23 -9.23
N GLY A 152 5.09 4.57 -9.40
CA GLY A 152 4.25 5.08 -8.32
C GLY A 152 4.06 4.01 -7.25
N LYS A 153 4.29 4.34 -5.98
CA LYS A 153 4.08 3.39 -4.88
C LYS A 153 2.73 3.59 -4.22
N GLN A 154 2.36 4.84 -4.00
CA GLN A 154 1.14 5.17 -3.27
C GLN A 154 0.60 6.55 -3.65
N ILE A 155 -0.73 6.65 -3.74
CA ILE A 155 -1.46 7.92 -3.76
C ILE A 155 -2.38 7.94 -2.54
N VAL A 156 -2.33 9.01 -1.75
CA VAL A 156 -3.25 9.22 -0.63
C VAL A 156 -4.28 10.25 -1.05
N VAL A 157 -5.55 9.86 -0.98
CA VAL A 157 -6.69 10.71 -1.34
C VAL A 157 -7.53 10.94 -0.09
N GLU A 158 -7.93 12.19 0.13
CA GLU A 158 -8.78 12.62 1.24
C GLU A 158 -10.13 13.13 0.72
N HIS A 159 -11.21 12.72 1.40
CA HIS A 159 -12.51 13.38 1.27
C HIS A 159 -12.48 14.74 1.98
N LYS A 160 -12.73 15.82 1.25
CA LYS A 160 -12.60 17.19 1.76
C LYS A 160 -13.47 17.47 2.98
N GLN A 161 -14.69 16.91 3.04
CA GLN A 161 -15.64 17.12 4.14
C GLN A 161 -15.45 16.17 5.32
N THR A 162 -15.34 14.86 5.07
CA THR A 162 -15.30 13.85 6.14
C THR A 162 -13.88 13.60 6.66
N LYS A 163 -12.86 14.12 5.98
CA LYS A 163 -11.43 13.91 6.30
C LYS A 163 -10.99 12.46 6.28
N GLN A 164 -11.80 11.58 5.70
CA GLN A 164 -11.45 10.19 5.48
C GLN A 164 -10.38 10.08 4.41
N GLN A 165 -9.36 9.28 4.69
CA GLN A 165 -8.23 9.06 3.81
C GLN A 165 -8.20 7.62 3.30
N THR A 166 -7.87 7.46 2.03
CA THR A 166 -7.78 6.17 1.34
C THR A 166 -6.48 6.11 0.56
N ASN A 167 -5.81 4.95 0.61
CA ASN A 167 -4.54 4.73 -0.06
C ASN A 167 -4.77 3.94 -1.35
N PHE A 168 -4.35 4.49 -2.48
CA PHE A 168 -4.23 3.74 -3.74
C PHE A 168 -2.82 3.18 -3.83
N ILE A 169 -2.70 1.87 -3.91
CA ILE A 169 -1.43 1.13 -3.93
C ILE A 169 -1.42 0.10 -5.05
N ASP A 170 -0.23 -0.32 -5.46
CA ASP A 170 -0.03 -1.35 -6.48
C ASP A 170 0.39 -2.66 -5.80
N ALA A 171 -0.30 -3.76 -6.11
CA ALA A 171 0.06 -5.09 -5.62
C ALA A 171 1.49 -5.47 -6.02
N MET A 172 1.98 -4.99 -7.17
CA MET A 172 3.35 -5.24 -7.63
C MET A 172 4.42 -4.61 -6.73
N ASN A 173 4.07 -3.67 -5.83
CA ASN A 173 5.01 -3.17 -4.83
C ASN A 173 5.46 -4.26 -3.85
N TYR A 174 4.67 -5.33 -3.72
CA TYR A 174 4.88 -6.44 -2.80
C TYR A 174 5.44 -7.70 -3.46
N THR A 175 5.74 -7.65 -4.75
CA THR A 175 6.22 -8.80 -5.52
C THR A 175 7.41 -8.40 -6.38
N GLN A 176 8.08 -9.39 -6.97
CA GLN A 176 8.93 -9.12 -8.12
C GLN A 176 8.06 -8.74 -9.33
N PRO A 177 8.61 -7.99 -10.32
CA PRO A 177 7.88 -7.69 -11.54
C PRO A 177 7.38 -8.97 -12.21
N THR A 178 6.06 -9.12 -12.27
CA THR A 178 5.39 -10.31 -12.78
C THR A 178 4.06 -9.93 -13.41
N ASP A 179 3.45 -10.83 -14.17
CA ASP A 179 2.07 -10.66 -14.63
C ASP A 179 1.07 -11.23 -13.62
N LEU A 180 -0.18 -10.79 -13.74
CA LEU A 180 -1.23 -11.18 -12.80
C LEU A 180 -1.53 -12.69 -12.81
N ALA A 181 -1.35 -13.39 -13.94
CA ALA A 181 -1.56 -14.83 -14.01
C ALA A 181 -0.50 -15.58 -13.20
N SER A 182 0.76 -15.18 -13.36
CA SER A 182 1.90 -15.70 -12.62
C SER A 182 1.77 -15.34 -11.13
N PHE A 183 1.38 -14.11 -10.79
CA PHE A 183 1.07 -13.73 -9.40
C PHE A 183 -0.02 -14.62 -8.78
N ALA A 184 -1.12 -14.83 -9.50
CA ALA A 184 -2.22 -15.67 -9.04
C ALA A 184 -1.82 -17.14 -8.86
N LYS A 185 -0.89 -17.63 -9.69
CA LYS A 185 -0.35 -18.99 -9.63
C LYS A 185 0.66 -19.17 -8.50
N ASP A 186 1.62 -18.25 -8.39
CA ASP A 186 2.76 -18.37 -7.49
C ASP A 186 2.38 -18.11 -6.03
N PHE A 187 1.41 -17.22 -5.80
CA PHE A 187 0.96 -16.83 -4.46
C PHE A 187 -0.45 -17.30 -4.12
N GLY A 188 -1.22 -17.82 -5.09
CA GLY A 188 -2.54 -18.42 -4.84
C GLY A 188 -2.45 -19.89 -4.41
N ASN A 189 -3.60 -20.57 -4.36
CA ASN A 189 -3.68 -22.00 -4.08
C ASN A 189 -4.13 -22.77 -5.33
N GLN A 190 -4.14 -24.10 -5.28
CA GLN A 190 -4.63 -24.96 -6.38
C GLN A 190 -6.08 -24.66 -6.80
N ASN A 191 -6.88 -24.10 -5.90
CA ASN A 191 -8.28 -23.72 -6.15
C ASN A 191 -8.43 -22.28 -6.67
N ASN A 192 -7.33 -21.53 -6.87
CA ASN A 192 -7.42 -20.16 -7.37
C ASN A 192 -7.90 -20.18 -8.82
N GLN A 193 -8.72 -19.21 -9.20
CA GLN A 193 -9.22 -19.15 -10.57
C GLN A 193 -8.09 -18.77 -11.53
N SER A 194 -8.08 -19.38 -12.72
CA SER A 194 -7.20 -18.96 -13.81
C SER A 194 -7.63 -17.59 -14.32
N LYS A 195 -6.67 -16.77 -14.73
CA LYS A 195 -6.90 -15.41 -15.25
C LYS A 195 -7.76 -15.37 -16.53
N GLY A 196 -7.88 -16.48 -17.26
CA GLY A 196 -8.56 -16.53 -18.56
C GLY A 196 -7.85 -15.67 -19.62
N LEU A 197 -8.52 -15.41 -20.74
CA LEU A 197 -7.96 -14.56 -21.79
C LEU A 197 -9.00 -13.67 -22.49
N PHE A 198 -8.73 -12.37 -22.58
CA PHE A 198 -9.58 -11.40 -23.27
C PHE A 198 -8.85 -10.73 -24.45
N PRO A 199 -9.47 -10.65 -25.65
CA PRO A 199 -8.87 -10.06 -26.86
C PRO A 199 -8.96 -8.53 -26.88
N TYR A 200 -7.99 -7.88 -26.25
CA TYR A 200 -7.93 -6.41 -26.18
C TYR A 200 -7.70 -5.72 -27.52
N GLU A 201 -6.99 -6.37 -28.45
CA GLU A 201 -6.70 -5.78 -29.75
C GLU A 201 -7.87 -5.90 -30.74
N GLY A 202 -8.89 -6.69 -30.38
CA GLY A 202 -10.13 -6.82 -31.13
C GLY A 202 -11.07 -5.62 -31.01
N ILE A 203 -10.80 -4.67 -30.11
CA ILE A 203 -11.66 -3.51 -29.84
C ILE A 203 -10.89 -2.19 -29.88
N THR A 204 -11.53 -1.18 -30.46
CA THR A 204 -11.07 0.20 -30.57
C THR A 204 -12.18 1.15 -30.11
N TYR A 205 -11.83 2.42 -29.89
CA TYR A 205 -12.80 3.41 -29.46
C TYR A 205 -13.95 3.57 -30.48
N ASP A 206 -13.65 3.37 -31.76
CA ASP A 206 -14.62 3.55 -32.83
C ASP A 206 -15.52 2.32 -33.02
N ASN A 207 -15.07 1.12 -32.65
CA ASN A 207 -15.78 -0.13 -32.94
C ASN A 207 -16.30 -0.89 -31.72
N TYR A 208 -15.94 -0.48 -30.48
CA TYR A 208 -16.20 -1.29 -29.28
C TYR A 208 -17.66 -1.72 -29.18
N ASN A 209 -18.62 -0.82 -29.42
CA ASN A 209 -20.03 -1.14 -29.27
C ASN A 209 -20.49 -2.18 -30.32
N GLN A 210 -20.05 -2.02 -31.56
CA GLN A 210 -20.37 -2.95 -32.64
C GLN A 210 -19.72 -4.32 -32.42
N GLU A 211 -18.51 -4.35 -31.88
CA GLU A 211 -17.81 -5.61 -31.59
C GLU A 211 -18.35 -6.31 -30.35
N LEU A 212 -18.66 -5.58 -29.27
CA LEU A 212 -19.04 -6.16 -27.98
C LEU A 212 -20.50 -6.66 -27.93
N ILE A 213 -21.39 -6.11 -28.76
CA ILE A 213 -22.80 -6.59 -28.88
C ILE A 213 -22.88 -7.99 -29.54
N LYS A 214 -21.85 -8.41 -30.28
CA LYS A 214 -21.87 -9.68 -31.00
C LYS A 214 -21.88 -10.88 -30.04
N SER A 215 -22.67 -11.90 -30.38
CA SER A 215 -22.72 -13.19 -29.68
C SER A 215 -21.61 -14.16 -30.10
N GLN A 216 -21.09 -14.01 -31.31
CA GLN A 216 -19.99 -14.85 -31.81
C GLN A 216 -18.66 -14.48 -31.12
N PRO A 217 -17.77 -15.45 -30.83
CA PRO A 217 -16.44 -15.15 -30.28
C PRO A 217 -15.60 -14.24 -31.20
N PHE A 218 -14.63 -13.54 -30.63
CA PHE A 218 -13.55 -12.90 -31.39
C PHE A 218 -12.74 -13.90 -32.23
N PRO A 219 -12.28 -13.50 -33.42
CA PRO A 219 -11.38 -14.31 -34.24
C PRO A 219 -9.99 -14.41 -33.59
N ILE A 220 -9.24 -15.48 -33.86
CA ILE A 220 -7.90 -15.72 -33.29
C ILE A 220 -6.95 -14.50 -33.42
N LYS A 221 -7.00 -13.79 -34.55
CA LYS A 221 -6.17 -12.60 -34.80
C LYS A 221 -6.41 -11.44 -33.81
N ALA A 222 -7.61 -11.36 -33.22
CA ALA A 222 -7.92 -10.34 -32.22
C ALA A 222 -7.23 -10.59 -30.87
N LEU A 223 -6.65 -11.78 -30.68
CA LEU A 223 -5.92 -12.19 -29.50
C LEU A 223 -4.40 -12.09 -29.67
N ASP A 224 -3.93 -11.77 -30.89
CA ASP A 224 -2.52 -11.51 -31.12
C ASP A 224 -2.07 -10.31 -30.27
N SER A 225 -0.83 -10.34 -29.79
CA SER A 225 -0.23 -9.23 -29.08
C SER A 225 0.72 -8.50 -30.02
N LEU A 226 0.26 -7.39 -30.60
CA LEU A 226 1.10 -6.50 -31.42
C LEU A 226 2.26 -5.93 -30.60
N LEU A 227 2.02 -5.60 -29.32
CA LEU A 227 3.06 -5.05 -28.43
C LEU A 227 4.20 -6.04 -28.15
N ARG A 228 3.89 -7.33 -28.03
CA ARG A 228 4.88 -8.39 -27.77
C ARG A 228 5.33 -9.09 -29.04
N ASN A 229 4.79 -8.69 -30.20
CA ASN A 229 4.92 -9.37 -31.48
C ASN A 229 4.72 -10.89 -31.34
N LYS A 230 3.65 -11.29 -30.63
CA LYS A 230 3.34 -12.69 -30.30
C LYS A 230 1.98 -13.05 -30.87
N ALA A 231 1.96 -14.04 -31.76
CA ALA A 231 0.71 -14.63 -32.25
C ALA A 231 0.09 -15.55 -31.19
N MET A 232 -1.23 -15.59 -31.18
CA MET A 232 -2.00 -16.51 -30.34
C MET A 232 -1.77 -17.96 -30.79
N SER A 233 -1.61 -18.88 -29.83
CA SER A 233 -1.50 -20.31 -30.14
C SER A 233 -2.90 -20.91 -30.37
N ASP A 234 -2.99 -21.94 -31.22
CA ASP A 234 -4.25 -22.64 -31.46
C ASP A 234 -4.81 -23.28 -30.18
N GLU A 235 -3.93 -23.82 -29.33
CA GLU A 235 -4.30 -24.41 -28.04
C GLU A 235 -4.92 -23.37 -27.09
N ASP A 236 -4.26 -22.22 -26.91
CA ASP A 236 -4.79 -21.15 -26.07
C ASP A 236 -6.09 -20.56 -26.65
N TYR A 237 -6.24 -20.55 -27.99
CA TYR A 237 -7.46 -20.07 -28.64
C TYR A 237 -8.64 -21.01 -28.40
N LEU A 238 -8.41 -22.33 -28.40
CA LEU A 238 -9.43 -23.30 -28.02
C LEU A 238 -9.88 -23.14 -26.56
N LEU A 239 -8.96 -22.81 -25.65
CA LEU A 239 -9.32 -22.48 -24.26
C LEU A 239 -10.22 -21.25 -24.19
N TYR A 240 -9.89 -20.19 -24.92
CA TYR A 240 -10.72 -19.00 -25.04
C TYR A 240 -12.12 -19.32 -25.60
N LEU A 241 -12.23 -20.11 -26.68
CA LEU A 241 -13.53 -20.50 -27.25
C LEU A 241 -14.38 -21.32 -26.27
N CYS A 242 -13.74 -22.21 -25.50
CA CYS A 242 -14.42 -23.02 -24.49
C CYS A 242 -14.99 -22.18 -23.36
N ASP A 243 -14.36 -21.06 -23.02
CA ASP A 243 -14.84 -20.15 -21.98
C ASP A 243 -15.88 -19.17 -22.53
N ALA A 244 -15.59 -18.52 -23.66
CA ALA A 244 -16.44 -17.51 -24.29
C ALA A 244 -17.86 -18.01 -24.61
N LYS A 245 -18.04 -19.31 -24.89
CA LYS A 245 -19.37 -19.91 -25.18
C LYS A 245 -20.35 -19.83 -24.00
N ASN A 246 -19.86 -19.57 -22.79
CA ASN A 246 -20.70 -19.48 -21.58
C ASN A 246 -21.39 -18.11 -21.45
N TYR A 247 -21.12 -17.18 -22.38
CA TYR A 247 -21.57 -15.79 -22.34
C TYR A 247 -22.39 -15.47 -23.59
N ALA A 248 -23.51 -14.77 -23.42
CA ALA A 248 -24.42 -14.48 -24.53
C ALA A 248 -23.84 -13.47 -25.52
N THR A 249 -23.08 -12.50 -25.01
CA THR A 249 -22.40 -11.48 -25.81
C THR A 249 -20.95 -11.32 -25.37
N ARG A 250 -20.14 -10.70 -26.22
CA ARG A 250 -18.79 -10.28 -25.85
C ARG A 250 -18.78 -9.23 -24.74
N TRP A 251 -19.87 -8.46 -24.57
CA TRP A 251 -20.08 -7.58 -23.41
C TRP A 251 -20.16 -8.37 -22.10
N ASP A 252 -20.94 -9.46 -22.08
CA ASP A 252 -21.06 -10.30 -20.89
C ASP A 252 -19.71 -10.97 -20.56
N TYR A 253 -18.96 -11.37 -21.58
CA TYR A 253 -17.61 -11.89 -21.42
C TYR A 253 -16.63 -10.83 -20.89
N LEU A 254 -16.72 -9.59 -21.38
CA LEU A 254 -15.92 -8.45 -20.91
C LEU A 254 -16.13 -8.20 -19.42
N GLN A 255 -17.41 -8.16 -19.00
CA GLN A 255 -17.78 -7.98 -17.60
C GLN A 255 -17.22 -9.10 -16.74
N HIS A 256 -17.48 -10.36 -17.11
CA HIS A 256 -16.96 -11.50 -16.38
C HIS A 256 -15.44 -11.42 -16.20
N TYR A 257 -14.72 -11.12 -17.27
CA TYR A 257 -13.26 -11.06 -17.27
C TYR A 257 -12.72 -9.96 -16.36
N ASN A 258 -13.33 -8.78 -16.35
CA ASN A 258 -12.95 -7.69 -15.46
C ASN A 258 -13.19 -8.02 -13.99
N GLU A 259 -14.35 -8.60 -13.70
CA GLU A 259 -14.65 -9.07 -12.36
C GLU A 259 -13.66 -10.14 -11.91
N LEU A 260 -13.40 -11.13 -12.76
CA LEU A 260 -12.46 -12.22 -12.51
C LEU A 260 -11.07 -11.67 -12.17
N ASP A 261 -10.55 -10.76 -12.97
CA ASP A 261 -9.22 -10.19 -12.75
C ASP A 261 -9.09 -9.42 -11.43
N SER A 262 -10.19 -8.83 -10.92
CA SER A 262 -10.21 -8.25 -9.57
C SER A 262 -10.29 -9.32 -8.48
N LYS A 263 -11.02 -10.42 -8.71
CA LYS A 263 -11.23 -11.52 -7.77
C LYS A 263 -9.99 -12.39 -7.59
N ILE A 264 -9.25 -12.70 -8.67
CA ILE A 264 -8.06 -13.57 -8.64
C ILE A 264 -6.91 -13.04 -7.78
N MET A 265 -6.90 -11.74 -7.51
CA MET A 265 -5.91 -11.10 -6.64
C MET A 265 -6.19 -11.33 -5.15
N ILE A 266 -7.44 -11.62 -4.75
CA ILE A 266 -7.84 -11.71 -3.32
C ILE A 266 -7.02 -12.78 -2.60
N GLN A 267 -7.00 -14.00 -3.13
CA GLN A 267 -6.36 -15.13 -2.47
C GLN A 267 -4.82 -14.99 -2.38
N PRO A 268 -4.10 -14.62 -3.47
CA PRO A 268 -2.69 -14.26 -3.41
C PRO A 268 -2.36 -13.21 -2.35
N LEU A 269 -3.15 -12.13 -2.28
CA LEU A 269 -2.94 -11.07 -1.29
C LEU A 269 -3.19 -11.57 0.14
N ASP A 270 -4.22 -12.39 0.35
CA ASP A 270 -4.51 -13.00 1.65
C ASP A 270 -3.38 -13.92 2.12
N ASN A 271 -2.82 -14.71 1.19
CA ASN A 271 -1.69 -15.58 1.48
C ASN A 271 -0.44 -14.78 1.84
N LEU A 272 -0.16 -13.69 1.11
CA LEU A 272 0.92 -12.77 1.44
C LEU A 272 0.71 -12.12 2.81
N ILE A 273 -0.48 -11.58 3.09
CA ILE A 273 -0.82 -11.00 4.40
C ILE A 273 -0.58 -12.02 5.50
N ASN A 274 -1.07 -13.26 5.34
CA ASN A 274 -0.91 -14.33 6.32
C ASN A 274 0.57 -14.70 6.54
N TRP A 275 1.38 -14.75 5.49
CA TRP A 275 2.81 -15.05 5.62
C TRP A 275 3.56 -13.99 6.42
N PHE A 276 3.32 -12.70 6.14
CA PHE A 276 3.95 -11.60 6.89
C PHE A 276 3.40 -11.47 8.32
N TYR A 277 2.13 -11.82 8.52
CA TYR A 277 1.50 -11.80 9.84
C TYR A 277 2.17 -12.75 10.84
N GLN A 278 2.78 -13.86 10.39
CA GLN A 278 3.56 -14.76 11.25
C GLN A 278 4.74 -14.06 11.96
N TYR A 279 5.18 -12.91 11.45
CA TYR A 279 6.22 -12.06 12.02
C TYR A 279 5.67 -10.79 12.69
N ASN A 280 4.36 -10.70 12.92
CA ASN A 280 3.64 -9.51 13.38
C ASN A 280 3.83 -8.28 12.46
N VAL A 281 3.99 -8.51 11.16
CA VAL A 281 4.13 -7.46 10.15
C VAL A 281 2.84 -7.36 9.33
N ASP A 282 2.19 -6.21 9.38
CA ASP A 282 1.13 -5.87 8.42
C ASP A 282 1.74 -5.38 7.12
N ILE A 283 1.59 -6.18 6.05
CA ILE A 283 2.17 -5.90 4.74
C ILE A 283 1.68 -4.57 4.14
N LEU A 284 0.43 -4.18 4.42
CA LEU A 284 -0.20 -2.99 3.85
C LEU A 284 0.17 -1.70 4.61
N SER A 285 0.73 -1.83 5.81
CA SER A 285 1.31 -0.71 6.57
C SER A 285 2.61 -0.18 5.93
N PHE A 286 3.28 -0.99 5.10
CA PHE A 286 4.51 -0.60 4.43
C PHE A 286 4.33 -0.49 2.90
N MET A 287 5.19 0.32 2.28
CA MET A 287 5.04 0.72 0.87
C MET A 287 5.67 -0.24 -0.13
N SER A 288 6.39 -1.27 0.32
CA SER A 288 7.06 -2.24 -0.56
C SER A 288 7.46 -3.53 0.14
N LEU A 289 7.73 -4.57 -0.67
CA LEU A 289 8.29 -5.83 -0.20
C LEU A 289 9.59 -5.65 0.60
N ALA A 290 10.48 -4.77 0.14
CA ALA A 290 11.75 -4.51 0.83
C ALA A 290 11.54 -3.86 2.21
N ALA A 291 10.58 -2.94 2.34
CA ALA A 291 10.24 -2.33 3.63
C ALA A 291 9.65 -3.38 4.58
N ASN A 292 8.79 -4.26 4.07
CA ASN A 292 8.24 -5.38 4.83
C ASN A 292 9.31 -6.38 5.29
N ALA A 293 10.25 -6.74 4.40
CA ALA A 293 11.37 -7.61 4.76
C ALA A 293 12.27 -6.99 5.84
N ASN A 294 12.48 -5.67 5.78
CA ASN A 294 13.20 -4.96 6.83
C ASN A 294 12.45 -4.95 8.16
N ALA A 295 11.12 -4.81 8.14
CA ALA A 295 10.29 -4.93 9.33
C ALA A 295 10.39 -6.33 9.96
N ILE A 296 10.37 -7.39 9.15
CA ILE A 296 10.62 -8.77 9.61
C ILE A 296 12.00 -8.89 10.26
N LYS A 297 13.03 -8.35 9.61
CA LYS A 297 14.40 -8.38 10.16
C LYS A 297 14.45 -7.77 11.57
N TYR A 298 13.79 -6.64 11.78
CA TYR A 298 13.70 -6.03 13.11
C TYR A 298 12.84 -6.85 14.08
N ALA A 299 11.68 -7.36 13.63
CA ALA A 299 10.83 -8.22 14.45
C ALA A 299 11.60 -9.44 14.99
N ILE A 300 12.43 -10.07 14.13
CA ILE A 300 13.29 -11.19 14.53
C ILE A 300 14.42 -10.73 15.46
N ALA A 301 15.09 -9.62 15.15
CA ALA A 301 16.20 -9.11 15.96
C ALA A 301 15.79 -8.74 17.40
N TYR A 302 14.54 -8.30 17.57
CA TYR A 302 13.98 -7.89 18.86
C TYR A 302 12.98 -8.92 19.44
N LYS A 303 12.89 -10.13 18.89
CA LYS A 303 11.89 -11.13 19.34
C LYS A 303 12.04 -11.50 20.83
N ASP A 304 13.27 -11.48 21.33
CA ASP A 304 13.63 -11.80 22.72
C ASP A 304 13.88 -10.52 23.53
N PHE A 305 13.46 -9.35 23.02
CA PHE A 305 13.58 -8.08 23.71
C PHE A 305 12.46 -7.93 24.75
N ASP A 306 12.85 -7.79 26.01
CA ASP A 306 11.99 -7.65 27.18
C ASP A 306 12.48 -6.46 28.00
N LEU A 307 11.64 -5.44 28.11
CA LEU A 307 11.93 -4.23 28.88
C LEU A 307 12.12 -4.48 30.37
N ASN A 308 11.67 -5.63 30.88
CA ASN A 308 11.75 -5.99 32.29
C ASN A 308 13.00 -6.83 32.63
N VAL A 309 13.80 -7.20 31.61
CA VAL A 309 15.00 -8.01 31.80
C VAL A 309 16.23 -7.14 31.59
N ASN A 310 17.17 -7.25 32.52
CA ASN A 310 18.50 -6.67 32.35
C ASN A 310 19.27 -7.48 31.30
N TYR A 311 19.83 -6.81 30.29
CA TYR A 311 20.73 -7.40 29.32
C TYR A 311 22.17 -7.24 29.79
N PRO A 312 22.76 -8.19 30.54
CA PRO A 312 24.16 -8.06 30.93
C PRO A 312 25.04 -7.92 29.68
N GLN A 313 26.09 -7.10 29.74
CA GLN A 313 27.00 -6.93 28.61
C GLN A 313 27.52 -8.29 28.11
N TYR A 314 27.72 -8.38 26.79
CA TYR A 314 28.18 -9.53 26.00
C TYR A 314 29.24 -10.43 26.67
N ASN A 315 30.05 -9.89 27.57
CA ASN A 315 31.16 -10.57 28.25
C ASN A 315 30.76 -11.63 29.29
N GLN A 316 29.50 -11.71 29.72
CA GLN A 316 29.08 -12.74 30.69
C GLN A 316 28.52 -14.02 30.04
N ARG A 317 27.87 -13.93 28.87
CA ARG A 317 27.23 -15.08 28.21
C ARG A 317 28.22 -16.00 27.47
N PHE A 318 29.42 -15.52 27.15
CA PHE A 318 30.47 -16.28 26.46
C PHE A 318 31.71 -16.52 27.35
N GLN A 319 31.50 -16.80 28.65
CA GLN A 319 32.59 -17.18 29.56
C GLN A 319 33.22 -18.56 29.26
N THR A 320 32.80 -19.23 28.18
CA THR A 320 33.58 -20.32 27.61
C THR A 320 34.61 -19.74 26.63
N GLN A 321 35.86 -19.71 27.10
CA GLN A 321 37.10 -19.45 26.35
C GLN A 321 37.48 -17.98 26.10
N GLY A 322 38.07 -17.36 27.14
CA GLY A 322 39.26 -16.50 26.97
C GLY A 322 39.10 -15.09 26.40
N VAL A 323 37.88 -14.56 26.21
CA VAL A 323 37.69 -13.20 25.70
C VAL A 323 37.64 -12.17 26.84
N GLN A 324 38.53 -11.18 26.76
CA GLN A 324 38.78 -10.14 27.77
C GLN A 324 37.50 -9.36 28.14
N GLN A 325 37.31 -9.14 29.45
CA GLN A 325 36.39 -8.15 30.01
C GLN A 325 36.51 -6.83 29.23
N SER A 326 35.39 -6.18 28.89
CA SER A 326 35.43 -4.85 28.28
C SER A 326 36.23 -3.92 29.20
N LYS A 327 37.38 -3.45 28.71
CA LYS A 327 38.29 -2.54 29.42
C LYS A 327 37.73 -1.11 29.51
N SER A 328 36.41 -0.95 29.41
CA SER A 328 35.77 0.35 29.41
C SER A 328 35.94 0.97 30.79
N LYS A 329 36.54 2.16 30.84
CA LYS A 329 36.75 2.85 32.12
C LYS A 329 35.39 3.23 32.72
N PRO A 330 35.22 3.12 34.05
CA PRO A 330 34.03 3.63 34.73
C PRO A 330 33.76 5.08 34.31
N PHE A 331 32.49 5.40 34.08
CA PHE A 331 32.10 6.77 33.81
C PHE A 331 32.04 7.52 35.13
N VAL A 332 32.73 8.67 35.18
CA VAL A 332 32.64 9.61 36.29
C VAL A 332 32.18 10.94 35.70
N LEU A 333 31.07 11.48 36.21
CA LEU A 333 30.54 12.74 35.73
C LEU A 333 31.50 13.88 36.09
N SER A 334 32.03 14.58 35.07
CA SER A 334 32.79 15.81 35.27
C SER A 334 31.88 17.04 35.14
N GLN A 335 32.24 18.14 35.82
CA GLN A 335 31.50 19.41 35.71
C GLN A 335 31.41 19.91 34.26
N SER A 336 32.50 19.79 33.49
CA SER A 336 32.52 20.22 32.09
C SER A 336 31.58 19.39 31.21
N TYR A 337 31.52 18.06 31.43
CA TYR A 337 30.58 17.19 30.73
C TYR A 337 29.13 17.54 31.12
N TRP A 338 28.86 17.77 32.40
CA TRP A 338 27.53 18.19 32.87
C TRP A 338 27.09 19.50 32.24
N ASN A 339 27.95 20.53 32.23
CA ASN A 339 27.65 21.82 31.62
C ASN A 339 27.27 21.67 30.13
N TYR A 340 28.02 20.84 29.40
CA TYR A 340 27.71 20.54 28.00
C TYR A 340 26.34 19.85 27.84
N LYS A 341 26.02 18.87 28.70
CA LYS A 341 24.74 18.16 28.66
C LYS A 341 23.56 19.07 28.98
N VAL A 342 23.67 19.93 30.01
CA VAL A 342 22.65 20.93 30.37
C VAL A 342 22.31 21.85 29.20
N ILE A 343 23.32 22.31 28.44
CA ILE A 343 23.10 23.11 27.24
C ILE A 343 22.28 22.31 26.22
N GLY A 344 22.66 21.05 25.97
CA GLY A 344 21.94 20.16 25.05
C GLY A 344 20.48 19.94 25.45
N TYR A 345 20.19 19.67 26.72
CA TYR A 345 18.83 19.48 27.23
C TYR A 345 17.97 20.74 27.06
N ASN A 346 18.54 21.92 27.35
CA ASN A 346 17.87 23.20 27.14
C ASN A 346 17.55 23.47 25.66
N ILE A 347 18.46 23.15 24.74
CA ILE A 347 18.21 23.29 23.30
C ILE A 347 17.07 22.37 22.86
N GLN A 348 17.08 21.11 23.30
CA GLN A 348 16.02 20.15 22.96
C GLN A 348 14.64 20.61 23.43
N ASP A 349 14.54 21.18 24.63
CA ASP A 349 13.27 21.65 25.18
C ASP A 349 12.78 22.93 24.49
N LYS A 350 13.68 23.86 24.17
CA LYS A 350 13.35 25.05 23.38
C LYS A 350 12.84 24.69 21.98
N GLN A 351 13.51 23.75 21.30
CA GLN A 351 13.09 23.29 19.97
C GLN A 351 11.71 22.63 19.95
N LYS A 352 11.27 22.09 21.09
CA LYS A 352 9.94 21.50 21.25
C LYS A 352 8.96 22.43 21.98
N HIS A 353 9.29 23.73 22.09
CA HIS A 353 8.46 24.77 22.72
C HIS A 353 8.01 24.44 24.15
N ARG A 354 8.85 23.73 24.92
CA ARG A 354 8.57 23.42 26.33
C ARG A 354 8.97 24.58 27.23
N LYS A 355 8.34 24.70 28.40
CA LYS A 355 8.68 25.70 29.43
C LYS A 355 10.04 25.37 30.06
N THR A 356 11.09 26.13 29.79
CA THR A 356 12.45 25.83 30.29
C THR A 356 12.80 26.50 31.62
N ASN A 357 11.87 27.24 32.24
CA ASN A 357 12.18 28.02 33.45
C ASN A 357 12.67 27.17 34.62
N ASN A 358 12.24 25.91 34.68
CA ASN A 358 12.56 24.97 35.75
C ASN A 358 13.43 23.81 35.24
N ASN A 359 14.12 23.99 34.11
CA ASN A 359 14.98 22.94 33.57
C ASN A 359 16.16 22.68 34.51
N VAL A 360 16.76 21.50 34.37
CA VAL A 360 18.04 21.20 35.00
C VAL A 360 19.08 22.25 34.63
N THR A 361 19.90 22.60 35.61
CA THR A 361 20.90 23.67 35.53
C THR A 361 22.29 23.13 35.82
N ILE A 362 23.31 23.93 35.50
CA ILE A 362 24.71 23.61 35.83
C ILE A 362 24.92 23.42 37.35
N ASN A 363 24.08 24.04 38.18
CA ASN A 363 24.15 23.96 39.64
C ASN A 363 23.65 22.62 40.19
N ASP A 364 22.97 21.82 39.36
CA ASP A 364 22.47 20.50 39.77
C ASP A 364 23.53 19.39 39.65
N TYR A 365 24.78 19.76 39.40
CA TYR A 365 25.90 18.85 39.17
C TYR A 365 26.05 17.80 40.28
N GLU A 366 26.15 18.21 41.55
CA GLU A 366 26.39 17.27 42.65
C GLU A 366 25.25 16.27 42.82
N TYR A 367 24.00 16.71 42.58
CA TYR A 367 22.83 15.83 42.59
C TYR A 367 22.95 14.75 41.50
N TYR A 368 23.23 15.14 40.25
CA TYR A 368 23.30 14.19 39.13
C TYR A 368 24.58 13.34 39.13
N LYS A 369 25.68 13.85 39.68
CA LYS A 369 26.88 13.07 39.93
C LYS A 369 26.58 11.93 40.89
N ASN A 370 25.98 12.24 42.04
CA ASN A 370 25.57 11.21 43.01
C ASN A 370 24.54 10.23 42.39
N LEU A 371 23.57 10.75 41.64
CA LEU A 371 22.57 9.91 40.97
C LEU A 371 23.23 8.93 40.00
N PHE A 372 24.13 9.37 39.13
CA PHE A 372 24.80 8.47 38.18
C PHE A 372 25.76 7.50 38.84
N ASP A 373 26.43 7.91 39.92
CA ASP A 373 27.34 7.05 40.69
C ASP A 373 26.57 5.94 41.44
N THR A 374 25.37 6.22 41.94
CA THR A 374 24.53 5.27 42.69
C THR A 374 23.62 4.44 41.79
N SER A 375 23.20 4.98 40.65
CA SER A 375 22.33 4.30 39.68
C SER A 375 23.09 3.29 38.83
N ASN A 376 22.33 2.44 38.16
CA ASN A 376 22.80 1.53 37.11
C ASN A 376 22.04 1.83 35.82
N CYS A 377 22.58 1.39 34.68
CA CYS A 377 21.85 1.45 33.44
C CYS A 377 20.59 0.57 33.53
N VAL A 378 19.43 1.15 33.22
CA VAL A 378 18.14 0.45 33.23
C VAL A 378 18.12 -0.74 32.25
N ILE A 379 18.79 -0.62 31.10
CA ILE A 379 18.81 -1.68 30.08
C ILE A 379 19.80 -2.79 30.44
N TYR A 380 20.99 -2.44 30.94
CA TYR A 380 22.08 -3.40 31.15
C TYR A 380 22.20 -3.90 32.59
N GLY A 381 21.54 -3.27 33.56
CA GLY A 381 21.66 -3.55 35.01
C GLY A 381 23.02 -3.20 35.64
N ASN A 382 24.01 -2.82 34.84
CA ASN A 382 25.39 -2.55 35.25
C ASN A 382 25.69 -1.05 35.44
N LYS A 383 26.82 -0.74 36.11
CA LYS A 383 27.35 0.62 36.24
C LYS A 383 27.69 1.24 34.89
N PHE A 384 27.62 2.57 34.83
CA PHE A 384 27.99 3.33 33.64
C PHE A 384 29.51 3.33 33.41
N THR A 385 29.88 3.30 32.14
CA THR A 385 31.23 3.29 31.58
C THR A 385 31.31 4.32 30.46
N MET A 386 32.51 4.56 29.95
CA MET A 386 32.70 5.50 28.84
C MET A 386 32.01 5.07 27.54
N ASP A 387 31.64 3.79 27.39
CA ASP A 387 30.93 3.29 26.21
C ASP A 387 29.40 3.33 26.36
N ASN A 388 28.88 3.38 27.59
CA ASN A 388 27.44 3.51 27.88
C ASN A 388 27.15 4.70 28.81
N LYS A 389 27.59 5.90 28.41
CA LYS A 389 27.41 7.13 29.20
C LYS A 389 25.92 7.38 29.52
N PRO A 390 25.57 7.80 30.74
CA PRO A 390 24.18 8.04 31.13
C PRO A 390 23.57 9.22 30.36
N THR A 391 22.26 9.13 30.12
CA THR A 391 21.41 10.19 29.57
C THR A 391 20.25 10.47 30.51
N LEU A 392 19.91 11.75 30.70
CA LEU A 392 18.64 12.16 31.29
C LEU A 392 17.53 12.07 30.24
N ASP A 393 16.84 10.93 30.23
CA ASP A 393 15.65 10.73 29.41
C ASP A 393 14.41 11.12 30.22
N ARG A 394 13.44 11.77 29.56
CA ARG A 394 12.25 12.28 30.23
C ARG A 394 11.26 11.16 30.54
N ILE A 395 10.61 11.23 31.69
CA ILE A 395 9.48 10.37 32.04
C ILE A 395 8.25 10.76 31.20
N ASP A 396 7.87 12.04 31.19
CA ASP A 396 6.87 12.60 30.28
C ASP A 396 7.54 13.50 29.24
N ASN A 397 7.48 13.08 27.97
CA ASN A 397 8.03 13.81 26.83
C ASN A 397 7.34 15.15 26.54
N ARG A 398 6.19 15.44 27.15
CA ARG A 398 5.50 16.74 27.07
C ARG A 398 6.08 17.77 28.03
N LEU A 399 6.75 17.32 29.10
CA LEU A 399 7.34 18.16 30.14
C LEU A 399 8.84 18.39 29.88
N PRO A 400 9.43 19.49 30.39
CA PRO A 400 10.87 19.79 30.24
C PRO A 400 11.73 18.85 31.11
N HIS A 401 13.06 18.87 30.92
CA HIS A 401 13.99 18.13 31.77
C HIS A 401 14.09 18.75 33.17
N THR A 402 13.28 18.27 34.12
CA THR A 402 13.32 18.69 35.53
C THR A 402 13.82 17.54 36.40
N LYS A 403 14.27 17.82 37.63
CA LYS A 403 14.68 16.75 38.57
C LYS A 403 13.61 15.69 38.81
N SER A 404 12.34 16.06 38.75
CA SER A 404 11.20 15.16 38.95
C SER A 404 10.70 14.48 37.66
N ASN A 405 11.25 14.83 36.50
CA ASN A 405 10.80 14.34 35.19
C ASN A 405 11.95 13.72 34.37
N CYS A 406 13.05 13.36 35.01
CA CYS A 406 14.26 12.81 34.40
C CYS A 406 14.78 11.62 35.18
#